data_AF-A0A7X1Y8Q7-F1
#
_entry.id   AF-A0A7X1Y8Q7-F1
#
_cell.length_a   1.000
_cell.length_b   1.000
_cell.length_c   1.000
_cell.angle_alpha   90.00
_cell.angle_beta   90.00
_cell.angle_gamma   90.00
#
_symmetry.space_group_name_H-M   'P 1'
#
loop_
_entity.id
_entity.type
_entity.pdbx_description
1 polymer ?
#
loop_
_entity_poly.entity_id
_entity_poly.type
_entity_poly.pdbx_seq_one_letter_code
_entity_poly.pdbx_strand_id
1 'polypeptide(L)'
;MTKAIKTVPTNITLPGKVLENIEIRFVEPLKAEEFFGRPSRSMVIRALLEIALENGAVFRPENARDYESFKVEMRRILKDRTEV
;
A
#
# COMPACT_ATOMS: atom_id res chain seq x y z
N MET A 1 13.80 -16.56 -22.01
CA MET A 1 14.29 -15.83 -20.81
C MET A 1 13.66 -14.45 -20.81
N THR A 2 12.62 -14.24 -20.01
CA THR A 2 11.92 -12.94 -19.90
C THR A 2 12.81 -11.99 -19.11
N LYS A 3 13.33 -10.95 -19.77
CA LYS A 3 14.19 -9.94 -19.16
C LYS A 3 13.37 -9.21 -18.10
N ALA A 4 13.70 -9.39 -16.82
CA ALA A 4 13.05 -8.66 -15.74
C ALA A 4 13.23 -7.16 -16.00
N ILE A 5 12.12 -6.45 -16.25
CA ILE A 5 12.13 -5.00 -16.40
C ILE A 5 12.51 -4.45 -15.02
N LYS A 6 13.73 -3.96 -14.87
CA LYS A 6 14.16 -3.26 -13.64
C LYS A 6 13.41 -1.94 -13.58
N THR A 7 12.43 -1.86 -12.70
CA THR A 7 11.74 -0.61 -12.35
C THR A 7 12.71 0.37 -11.70
N VAL A 8 12.64 1.64 -12.07
CA VAL A 8 13.47 2.70 -11.49
C VAL A 8 13.04 2.92 -10.03
N PRO A 9 13.98 3.00 -9.06
CA PRO A 9 13.65 3.32 -7.68
C PRO A 9 12.92 4.66 -7.57
N THR A 10 11.80 4.68 -6.85
CA THR A 10 11.08 5.92 -6.51
C THR A 10 11.30 6.21 -5.02
N ASN A 11 11.74 7.43 -4.70
CA ASN A 11 11.93 7.85 -3.32
C ASN A 11 10.61 8.43 -2.79
N ILE A 12 10.17 7.94 -1.63
CA ILE A 12 9.03 8.50 -0.90
C ILE A 12 9.49 8.92 0.49
N THR A 13 8.99 10.06 0.97
CA THR A 13 9.25 10.53 2.33
C THR A 13 8.15 10.02 3.24
N LEU A 14 8.51 9.22 4.23
CA LEU A 14 7.61 8.71 5.26
C LEU A 14 8.16 9.04 6.65
N PRO A 15 7.30 9.29 7.66
CA PRO A 15 7.76 9.41 9.04
C PRO A 15 8.50 8.14 9.48
N GLY A 16 9.63 8.28 10.19
CA GLY A 16 10.45 7.13 10.62
C GLY A 16 9.66 6.08 11.40
N LYS A 17 8.78 6.53 12.31
CA LYS A 17 7.86 5.66 13.06
C LYS A 17 6.93 4.83 12.16
N VAL A 18 6.54 5.35 11.00
CA VAL A 18 5.68 4.61 10.06
C VAL A 18 6.49 3.51 9.39
N LEU A 19 7.74 3.80 8.98
CA LEU A 19 8.62 2.79 8.37
C LEU A 19 8.93 1.64 9.33
N GLU A 20 9.27 1.94 10.58
CA GLU A 20 9.52 0.94 11.62
C GLU A 20 8.28 0.07 11.88
N ASN A 21 7.11 0.69 12.02
CA ASN A 21 5.85 -0.05 12.23
C ASN A 21 5.48 -0.93 11.03
N ILE A 22 5.78 -0.50 9.79
CA ILE A 22 5.54 -1.33 8.61
C ILE A 22 6.42 -2.59 8.65
N GLU A 23 7.70 -2.43 8.99
CA GLU A 23 8.63 -3.55 9.08
C GLU A 23 8.14 -4.59 10.10
N ILE A 24 7.92 -4.16 11.34
CA ILE A 24 7.59 -5.04 12.46
C ILE A 24 6.24 -5.73 12.26
N ARG A 25 5.24 -5.03 11.71
CA ARG A 25 3.86 -5.54 11.64
C ARG A 25 3.54 -6.31 10.38
N PHE A 26 4.20 -6.01 9.26
CA PHE A 26 3.81 -6.53 7.95
C PHE A 26 4.95 -7.23 7.19
N VAL A 27 6.21 -6.97 7.52
CA VAL A 27 7.35 -7.58 6.82
C VAL A 27 7.94 -8.71 7.65
N GLU A 28 8.40 -8.44 8.88
CA GLU A 28 9.05 -9.42 9.76
C GLU A 28 8.19 -10.67 10.05
N PRO A 29 6.85 -10.58 10.21
CA PRO A 29 6.04 -11.77 10.45
C PRO A 29 5.89 -12.70 9.23
N LEU A 30 6.22 -12.23 8.02
CA LEU A 30 6.22 -13.06 6.83
C LEU A 30 7.45 -13.93 6.81
N LYS A 31 7.27 -15.22 7.07
CA LYS A 31 8.34 -16.22 6.92
C LYS A 31 8.78 -16.25 5.46
N ALA A 32 10.02 -15.84 5.21
CA ALA A 32 10.56 -15.76 3.85
C ALA A 32 10.57 -17.13 3.15
N GLU A 33 10.67 -18.24 3.89
CA GLU A 33 10.62 -19.59 3.29
C GLU A 33 9.22 -20.00 2.81
N GLU A 34 8.17 -19.46 3.43
CA GLU A 34 6.77 -19.75 3.09
C GLU A 34 6.18 -18.70 2.13
N PHE A 35 6.85 -17.56 1.97
CA PHE A 35 6.42 -16.46 1.13
C PHE A 35 7.06 -16.54 -0.27
N PHE A 36 6.24 -16.68 -1.31
CA PHE A 36 6.74 -16.64 -2.69
C PHE A 36 7.21 -15.22 -3.07
N GLY A 37 8.49 -14.94 -2.89
CA GLY A 37 9.11 -13.65 -3.19
C GLY A 37 10.01 -13.15 -2.05
N ARG A 38 10.32 -11.86 -2.05
CA ARG A 38 11.08 -11.22 -0.96
C ARG A 38 10.16 -10.26 -0.19
N PRO A 39 9.77 -10.58 1.06
CA PRO A 39 9.06 -9.63 1.92
C PRO A 39 9.84 -8.33 2.00
N SER A 40 9.16 -7.21 1.79
CA SER A 40 9.79 -5.88 1.83
C SER A 40 8.76 -4.79 2.04
N ARG A 41 9.21 -3.63 2.55
CA ARG A 41 8.39 -2.42 2.67
C ARG A 41 7.79 -2.01 1.33
N SER A 42 8.58 -2.09 0.25
CA SER A 42 8.14 -1.74 -1.10
C SER A 42 6.96 -2.59 -1.56
N MET A 43 6.95 -3.88 -1.22
CA MET A 43 5.84 -4.77 -1.52
C MET A 43 4.57 -4.36 -0.77
N VAL A 44 4.68 -4.03 0.52
CA VAL A 44 3.54 -3.57 1.34
C VAL A 44 2.97 -2.28 0.75
N ILE A 45 3.82 -1.30 0.43
CA ILE A 45 3.39 -0.03 -0.16
C ILE A 45 2.72 -0.27 -1.52
N ARG A 46 3.31 -1.12 -2.37
CA ARG A 46 2.74 -1.47 -3.66
C ARG A 46 1.35 -2.10 -3.53
N ALA A 47 1.19 -3.10 -2.67
CA ALA A 47 -0.09 -3.77 -2.45
C ALA A 47 -1.17 -2.78 -1.97
N LEU A 48 -0.83 -1.86 -1.05
CA LEU A 48 -1.75 -0.83 -0.60
C LEU A 48 -2.21 0.10 -1.73
N LEU A 49 -1.31 0.46 -2.64
CA LEU A 49 -1.64 1.30 -3.81
C LEU A 49 -2.49 0.54 -4.82
N GLU A 50 -2.20 -0.74 -5.08
CA GLU A 50 -2.99 -1.58 -5.99
C GLU A 50 -4.43 -1.74 -5.46
N ILE A 51 -4.62 -2.06 -4.17
CA ILE A 51 -5.96 -2.16 -3.56
C ILE A 51 -6.71 -0.81 -3.62
N ALA A 52 -6.01 0.31 -3.41
CA ALA A 52 -6.62 1.63 -3.55
C ALA A 52 -7.08 1.90 -4.98
N LEU A 53 -6.31 1.50 -5.99
CA LEU A 53 -6.65 1.65 -7.40
C LEU A 53 -7.83 0.76 -7.81
N GLU A 54 -7.91 -0.46 -7.28
CA GLU A 54 -9.08 -1.36 -7.48
C GLU A 54 -10.39 -0.69 -7.07
N ASN A 55 -10.35 0.12 -6.00
CA ASN A 55 -11.50 0.86 -5.48
C ASN A 55 -11.53 2.33 -5.97
N GLY A 56 -10.69 2.71 -6.93
CA GLY A 56 -10.52 4.10 -7.36
C GLY A 56 -11.79 4.71 -7.95
N ALA A 57 -12.66 3.90 -8.58
CA ALA A 57 -13.91 4.36 -9.19
C ALA A 57 -14.90 4.96 -8.17
N VAL A 58 -14.83 4.56 -6.91
CA VAL A 58 -15.71 5.09 -5.86
C VAL A 58 -15.11 6.31 -5.16
N PHE A 59 -13.84 6.67 -5.37
CA PHE A 59 -13.17 7.79 -4.70
C PHE A 59 -13.81 9.15 -5.05
N ARG A 60 -14.10 9.96 -4.03
CA ARG A 60 -14.72 11.28 -4.15
C ARG A 60 -13.73 12.38 -3.71
N PRO A 61 -13.00 13.02 -4.64
CA PRO A 61 -11.98 14.02 -4.31
C PRO A 61 -12.55 15.22 -3.53
N GLU A 62 -13.81 15.57 -3.75
CA GLU A 62 -14.51 16.64 -3.04
C GLU A 62 -14.62 16.42 -1.51
N ASN A 63 -14.46 15.18 -1.05
CA ASN A 63 -14.46 14.81 0.37
C ASN A 63 -13.08 14.97 1.03
N ALA A 64 -12.00 15.18 0.27
CA ALA A 64 -10.62 15.20 0.76
C ALA A 64 -10.02 16.62 0.70
N ARG A 65 -10.35 17.46 1.69
CA ARG A 65 -9.91 18.86 1.76
C ARG A 65 -8.57 19.08 2.46
N ASP A 66 -8.16 18.10 3.26
CA ASP A 66 -6.92 18.06 4.02
C ASP A 66 -6.46 16.60 4.20
N TYR A 67 -5.33 16.38 4.88
CA TYR A 67 -4.78 15.04 5.06
C TYR A 67 -5.68 14.11 5.90
N GLU A 68 -6.40 14.64 6.90
CA GLU A 68 -7.25 13.82 7.76
C GLU A 68 -8.52 13.39 7.02
N SER A 69 -9.16 14.31 6.29
CA SER A 69 -10.29 14.01 5.42
C SER A 69 -9.90 13.12 4.24
N PHE A 70 -8.70 13.28 3.67
CA PHE A 70 -8.15 12.32 2.72
C PHE A 70 -8.01 10.92 3.33
N LYS A 71 -7.48 10.78 4.55
CA LYS A 71 -7.42 9.47 5.22
C LYS A 71 -8.80 8.86 5.48
N VAL A 72 -9.81 9.69 5.78
CA VAL A 72 -11.19 9.23 5.95
C VAL A 72 -11.73 8.67 4.64
N GLU A 73 -11.54 9.39 3.53
CA GLU A 73 -11.99 8.97 2.21
C GLU A 73 -11.24 7.72 1.73
N MET A 74 -9.92 7.65 1.93
CA MET A 74 -9.12 6.45 1.67
C MET A 74 -9.60 5.26 2.49
N ARG A 75 -9.93 5.48 3.78
CA ARG A 75 -10.49 4.42 4.63
C ARG A 75 -11.85 3.96 4.12
N ARG A 76 -12.67 4.87 3.59
CA ARG A 76 -13.97 4.54 2.99
C ARG A 76 -13.77 3.60 1.81
N ILE A 77 -12.97 3.99 0.81
CA ILE A 77 -12.76 3.15 -0.39
C ILE A 77 -12.05 1.83 -0.08
N LEU A 78 -11.19 1.76 0.95
CA LEU A 78 -10.47 0.53 1.31
C LEU A 78 -11.26 -0.42 2.23
N LYS A 79 -12.31 0.07 2.90
CA LYS A 79 -13.16 -0.74 3.79
C LYS A 79 -14.53 -1.03 3.22
N ASP A 80 -14.90 -0.40 2.11
CA ASP A 80 -16.14 -0.68 1.41
C ASP A 80 -16.06 -2.09 0.83
N ARG A 81 -16.52 -3.07 1.61
CA ARG A 81 -16.62 -4.47 1.22
C ARG A 81 -17.88 -4.68 0.39
N THR A 82 -18.12 -3.86 -0.63
CA THR A 82 -19.10 -4.24 -1.65
C THR A 82 -18.52 -5.44 -2.39
N GLU A 83 -18.91 -6.60 -1.90
CA GLU A 83 -18.62 -7.94 -2.39
C GLU A 83 -18.68 -7.98 -3.92
N VAL A 84 -17.62 -8.49 -4.55
CA VAL A 84 -17.64 -8.98 -5.94
C VAL A 84 -17.74 -10.49 -5.89
#